data_AF-A0A7J7HA51-F1
#
_entry.id   AF-A0A7J7HA51-F1
#
_cell.length_a   1.000
_cell.length_b   1.000
_cell.length_c   1.000
_cell.angle_alpha   90.00
_cell.angle_beta   90.00
_cell.angle_gamma   90.00
#
_symmetry.space_group_name_H-M   'P 1'
#
loop_
_entity.id
_entity.type
_entity.pdbx_description
1 polymer ?
#
loop_
_entity_poly.entity_id
_entity_poly.type
_entity_poly.pdbx_seq_one_letter_code
_entity_poly.pdbx_strand_id
1 'polypeptide(L)'
;MIATVLSLVPWLILGQVSSLRSSKMPFMIFLTLQNLGSAMADVVVDAMIAEAVRVERASFAGDLQSMSWMAMALGGICGSLLGGYALTNIQIENIFLLFSVLPAIQLFSCGLVKENKFAGSKVLPEVHTSDSSHVANGNINGLDADNFSVENSKTRTSKRKKNRKNSKKRSVITSKLQKTESDGLFISKWFKSLKTASYSLLQAFRQPVILRPMSWFFIAHVTVPNLSTVMFYYQTEFLNLEASFLGTTRVIGWLGLMLGTFIYNRYLKNVKLRRILMWTHVGLAFLSILDMVLVSRKNAAFGISDKVMVLYGSALADAINQFKFMPFLILSGQLCPPGIEGTLFALFMSINNFGSTVGSFVGAGLASALNISSGSFDNLLLGIGIQVSLYFHSNCFPIFDSKASYRDISISYIWSLALTILVLVTCV
;
A
#
# COMPACT_ATOMS: atom_id res chain seq x y z
N MET A 1 -10.76 -3.28 12.12
CA MET A 1 -11.66 -2.54 13.04
C MET A 1 -11.15 -1.13 13.39
N ILE A 2 -9.94 -0.94 13.91
CA ILE A 2 -9.45 0.43 14.26
C ILE A 2 -9.42 1.35 13.03
N ALA A 3 -8.85 0.87 11.93
CA ALA A 3 -8.77 1.62 10.67
C ALA A 3 -10.15 2.05 10.14
N THR A 4 -11.14 1.15 10.18
CA THR A 4 -12.50 1.42 9.71
C THR A 4 -13.24 2.40 10.60
N VAL A 5 -13.02 2.37 11.92
CA VAL A 5 -13.56 3.39 12.85
C VAL A 5 -12.93 4.76 12.57
N LEU A 6 -11.61 4.80 12.39
CA LEU A 6 -10.87 6.02 12.03
C LEU A 6 -11.35 6.62 10.70
N SER A 7 -11.83 5.76 9.80
CA SER A 7 -12.40 6.08 8.50
C SER A 7 -13.92 6.28 8.50
N LEU A 8 -14.62 6.12 9.63
CA LEU A 8 -16.08 6.28 9.69
C LEU A 8 -16.46 7.54 10.45
N VAL A 9 -15.81 7.75 11.61
CA VAL A 9 -16.12 8.84 12.53
C VAL A 9 -15.97 10.22 11.86
N PRO A 10 -14.90 10.51 11.07
CA PRO A 10 -14.78 11.78 10.39
C PRO A 10 -15.91 12.08 9.39
N TRP A 11 -16.36 11.10 8.60
CA TRP A 11 -17.47 11.28 7.66
C TRP A 11 -18.77 11.67 8.37
N LEU A 12 -19.10 10.98 9.47
CA LEU A 12 -20.29 11.27 10.26
C LEU A 12 -20.25 12.68 10.88
N ILE A 13 -19.09 13.04 11.45
CA ILE A 13 -18.89 14.36 12.06
C ILE A 13 -18.99 15.48 11.01
N LEU A 14 -18.36 15.31 9.84
CA LEU A 14 -18.42 16.30 8.75
C LEU A 14 -19.82 16.44 8.15
N GLY A 15 -20.61 15.36 8.14
CA GLY A 15 -22.00 15.37 7.69
C GLY A 15 -22.93 16.12 8.66
N GLN A 16 -22.70 16.02 9.96
CA GLN A 16 -23.58 16.59 10.99
C GLN A 16 -23.21 18.02 11.41
N VAL A 17 -21.91 18.37 11.41
CA VAL A 17 -21.43 19.64 11.98
C VAL A 17 -21.01 20.60 10.88
N SER A 18 -21.89 21.55 10.54
CA SER A 18 -21.61 22.60 9.56
C SER A 18 -20.40 23.48 9.91
N SER A 19 -20.21 23.77 11.20
CA SER A 19 -19.07 24.58 11.70
C SER A 19 -17.71 23.99 11.31
N LEU A 20 -17.58 22.66 11.29
CA LEU A 20 -16.33 21.98 10.93
C LEU A 20 -16.06 21.97 9.42
N ARG A 21 -17.10 22.07 8.58
CA ARG A 21 -16.96 22.24 7.12
C ARG A 21 -16.59 23.66 6.72
N SER A 22 -17.13 24.67 7.41
CA SER A 22 -16.91 26.07 7.05
C SER A 22 -15.49 26.55 7.34
N SER A 23 -14.80 25.94 8.31
CA SER A 23 -13.43 26.29 8.67
C SER A 23 -12.41 25.36 8.01
N LYS A 24 -11.40 25.94 7.33
CA LYS A 24 -10.41 25.19 6.53
C LYS A 24 -9.62 24.18 7.35
N MET A 25 -9.13 24.57 8.52
CA MET A 25 -8.27 23.73 9.36
C MET A 25 -8.96 22.46 9.86
N PRO A 26 -10.11 22.52 10.57
CA PRO A 26 -10.80 21.32 11.00
C PRO A 26 -11.23 20.45 9.83
N PHE A 27 -11.72 21.04 8.74
CA PHE A 27 -12.09 20.29 7.54
C PHE A 27 -10.93 19.45 7.00
N MET A 28 -9.74 20.05 6.87
CA MET A 28 -8.54 19.34 6.44
C MET A 28 -8.09 18.27 7.44
N ILE A 29 -8.18 18.53 8.75
CA ILE A 29 -7.82 17.54 9.79
C ILE A 29 -8.75 16.32 9.70
N PHE A 30 -10.05 16.51 9.59
CA PHE A 30 -10.99 15.39 9.49
C PHE A 30 -10.84 14.64 8.17
N LEU A 31 -10.62 15.32 7.05
CA LEU A 31 -10.36 14.66 5.76
C LEU A 31 -9.04 13.88 5.76
N THR A 32 -7.98 14.38 6.40
CA THR A 32 -6.72 13.66 6.50
C THR A 32 -6.84 12.45 7.43
N LEU A 33 -7.54 12.58 8.56
CA LEU A 33 -7.82 11.47 9.46
C LEU A 33 -8.64 10.37 8.77
N GLN A 34 -9.61 10.78 7.97
CA GLN A 34 -10.44 9.90 7.15
C GLN A 34 -9.61 9.11 6.14
N ASN A 35 -8.78 9.81 5.37
CA ASN A 35 -7.92 9.21 4.35
C ASN A 35 -6.88 8.28 4.99
N LEU A 36 -6.37 8.63 6.17
CA LEU A 36 -5.48 7.76 6.94
C LEU A 36 -6.17 6.45 7.34
N GLY A 37 -7.40 6.52 7.86
CA GLY A 37 -8.18 5.33 8.20
C GLY A 37 -8.45 4.44 6.99
N SER A 38 -8.82 5.04 5.85
CA SER A 38 -9.07 4.32 4.60
C SER A 38 -7.80 3.65 4.07
N ALA A 39 -6.66 4.37 4.06
CA ALA A 39 -5.37 3.82 3.64
C ALA A 39 -4.90 2.67 4.54
N MET A 40 -5.08 2.79 5.86
CA MET A 40 -4.79 1.70 6.80
C MET A 40 -5.67 0.48 6.53
N ALA A 41 -6.95 0.69 6.22
CA ALA A 41 -7.88 -0.42 5.96
C ALA A 41 -7.53 -1.14 4.65
N ASP A 42 -7.15 -0.39 3.62
CA ASP A 42 -6.71 -0.91 2.33
C ASP A 42 -5.49 -1.83 2.48
N VAL A 43 -4.42 -1.34 3.14
CA VAL A 43 -3.20 -2.11 3.40
C VAL A 43 -3.48 -3.39 4.20
N VAL A 44 -4.42 -3.36 5.14
CA VAL A 44 -4.80 -4.54 5.93
C VAL A 44 -5.55 -5.57 5.06
N VAL A 45 -6.50 -5.13 4.23
CA VAL A 45 -7.24 -6.01 3.32
C VAL A 45 -6.28 -6.69 2.34
N ASP A 46 -5.36 -5.91 1.78
CA ASP A 46 -4.32 -6.40 0.90
C ASP A 46 -3.38 -7.41 1.57
N ALA A 47 -2.95 -7.14 2.82
CA ALA A 47 -2.15 -8.07 3.60
C ALA A 47 -2.89 -9.39 3.88
N MET A 48 -4.19 -9.32 4.19
CA MET A 48 -5.03 -10.50 4.38
C MET A 48 -5.16 -11.33 3.09
N ILE A 49 -5.33 -10.67 1.94
CA ILE A 49 -5.36 -11.35 0.64
C ILE A 49 -4.01 -12.00 0.36
N ALA A 50 -2.89 -11.29 0.58
CA ALA A 50 -1.55 -11.82 0.37
C ALA A 50 -1.25 -13.05 1.25
N GLU A 51 -1.70 -13.04 2.51
CA GLU A 51 -1.59 -14.17 3.41
C GLU A 51 -2.45 -15.36 2.94
N ALA A 52 -3.70 -15.11 2.54
CA ALA A 52 -4.61 -16.14 2.02
C ALA A 52 -4.07 -16.79 0.73
N VAL A 53 -3.55 -15.98 -0.20
CA VAL A 53 -2.90 -16.40 -1.46
C VAL A 53 -1.75 -17.36 -1.22
N ARG A 54 -1.02 -17.21 -0.11
CA ARG A 54 0.10 -18.08 0.26
C ARG A 54 -0.38 -19.40 0.89
N VAL A 55 -1.41 -19.34 1.73
CA VAL A 55 -1.97 -20.52 2.40
C VAL A 55 -2.64 -21.45 1.38
N GLU A 56 -3.29 -20.88 0.37
CA GLU A 56 -3.85 -21.63 -0.75
C GLU A 56 -2.75 -22.03 -1.76
N ARG A 57 -2.93 -23.14 -2.47
CA ARG A 57 -1.93 -23.62 -3.44
C ARG A 57 -1.63 -22.53 -4.48
N ALA A 58 -0.38 -22.46 -4.95
CA ALA A 58 0.07 -21.48 -5.96
C ALA A 58 -0.76 -21.43 -7.25
N SER A 59 -1.52 -22.49 -7.58
CA SER A 59 -2.47 -22.48 -8.71
C SER A 59 -3.68 -21.57 -8.47
N PHE A 60 -4.16 -21.51 -7.22
CA PHE A 60 -5.37 -20.79 -6.79
C PHE A 60 -5.09 -19.36 -6.31
N ALA A 61 -3.84 -19.08 -5.90
CA ALA A 61 -3.29 -17.76 -5.61
C ALA A 61 -3.69 -16.67 -6.64
N GLY A 62 -3.51 -16.95 -7.93
CA GLY A 62 -3.84 -15.99 -8.99
C GLY A 62 -5.34 -15.74 -9.12
N ASP A 63 -6.16 -16.73 -8.81
CA ASP A 63 -7.61 -16.66 -8.95
C ASP A 63 -8.19 -15.83 -7.79
N LEU A 64 -7.71 -16.05 -6.56
CA LEU A 64 -8.10 -15.27 -5.39
C LEU A 64 -7.79 -13.78 -5.55
N GLN A 65 -6.58 -13.46 -6.02
CA GLN A 65 -6.22 -12.06 -6.25
C GLN A 65 -7.03 -11.42 -7.37
N SER A 66 -7.29 -12.14 -8.46
CA SER A 66 -8.13 -11.62 -9.53
C SER A 66 -9.57 -11.34 -9.08
N MET A 67 -10.12 -12.15 -8.16
CA MET A 67 -11.43 -11.92 -7.57
C MET A 67 -11.45 -10.64 -6.74
N SER A 68 -10.40 -10.36 -5.97
CA SER A 68 -10.26 -9.10 -5.22
C SER A 68 -10.20 -7.89 -6.16
N TRP A 69 -9.47 -7.99 -7.27
CA TRP A 69 -9.39 -6.93 -8.27
C TRP A 69 -10.72 -6.71 -9.01
N MET A 70 -11.46 -7.78 -9.28
CA MET A 70 -12.81 -7.68 -9.83
C MET A 70 -13.78 -7.03 -8.84
N ALA A 71 -13.70 -7.37 -7.54
CA ALA A 71 -14.48 -6.72 -6.50
C ALA A 71 -14.13 -5.23 -6.35
N MET A 72 -12.85 -4.87 -6.42
CA MET A 72 -12.40 -3.48 -6.41
C MET A 72 -12.96 -2.72 -7.62
N ALA A 73 -12.91 -3.31 -8.82
CA ALA A 73 -13.45 -2.68 -10.01
C ALA A 73 -14.97 -2.49 -9.94
N LEU A 74 -15.72 -3.46 -9.42
CA LEU A 74 -17.15 -3.32 -9.16
C LEU A 74 -17.44 -2.19 -8.15
N GLY A 75 -16.68 -2.12 -7.06
CA GLY A 75 -16.75 -1.02 -6.09
C GLY A 75 -16.44 0.33 -6.73
N GLY A 76 -15.44 0.38 -7.62
CA GLY A 76 -15.07 1.54 -8.41
C GLY A 76 -16.16 2.02 -9.37
N ILE A 77 -16.85 1.10 -10.05
CA ILE A 77 -18.00 1.40 -10.92
C ILE A 77 -19.13 2.02 -10.09
N CYS A 78 -19.55 1.33 -9.03
CA CYS A 78 -20.61 1.80 -8.14
C CYS A 78 -20.26 3.17 -7.53
N GLY A 79 -19.02 3.34 -7.06
CA GLY A 79 -18.53 4.59 -6.48
C GLY A 79 -18.46 5.74 -7.50
N SER A 80 -18.05 5.47 -8.75
CA SER A 80 -17.97 6.49 -9.80
C SER A 80 -19.36 6.96 -10.25
N LEU A 81 -20.31 6.04 -10.38
CA LEU A 81 -21.71 6.36 -10.69
C LEU A 81 -22.37 7.13 -9.55
N LEU A 82 -22.24 6.64 -8.32
CA LEU A 82 -22.83 7.28 -7.14
C LEU A 82 -22.20 8.65 -6.89
N GLY A 83 -20.87 8.77 -7.03
CA GLY A 83 -20.15 10.03 -6.88
C GLY A 83 -20.52 11.07 -7.94
N GLY A 84 -20.61 10.65 -9.21
CA GLY A 84 -21.05 11.52 -10.30
C GLY A 84 -22.48 12.03 -10.09
N TYR A 85 -23.41 11.14 -9.71
CA TYR A 85 -24.80 11.51 -9.42
C TYR A 85 -24.91 12.42 -8.18
N ALA A 86 -24.17 12.11 -7.11
CA ALA A 86 -24.20 12.85 -5.86
C ALA A 86 -23.69 14.28 -6.02
N LEU A 87 -22.64 14.49 -6.81
CA LEU A 87 -22.06 15.82 -7.05
C LEU A 87 -23.02 16.77 -7.77
N THR A 88 -23.92 16.26 -8.63
CA THR A 88 -24.86 17.09 -9.40
C THR A 88 -26.19 17.33 -8.67
N ASN A 89 -26.67 16.35 -7.88
CA ASN A 89 -28.05 16.36 -7.38
C ASN A 89 -28.18 16.43 -5.84
N ILE A 90 -27.08 16.22 -5.09
CA ILE A 90 -27.13 16.07 -3.64
C ILE A 90 -26.33 17.20 -2.98
N GLN A 91 -26.89 17.79 -1.91
CA GLN A 91 -26.17 18.77 -1.11
C GLN A 91 -24.99 18.14 -0.37
N ILE A 92 -23.89 18.89 -0.24
CA ILE A 92 -22.61 18.41 0.29
C ILE A 92 -22.73 17.68 1.64
N GLU A 93 -23.60 18.11 2.55
CA GLU A 93 -23.81 17.44 3.84
C GLU A 93 -24.37 16.02 3.72
N ASN A 94 -25.35 15.85 2.83
CA ASN A 94 -25.94 14.56 2.55
C ASN A 94 -24.97 13.66 1.78
N ILE A 95 -24.02 14.25 1.02
CA ILE A 95 -22.90 13.50 0.44
C ILE A 95 -22.03 12.91 1.55
N PHE A 96 -21.64 13.69 2.57
CA PHE A 96 -20.82 13.17 3.67
C PHE A 96 -21.51 12.01 4.41
N LEU A 97 -22.81 12.13 4.67
CA LEU A 97 -23.59 11.06 5.30
C LEU A 97 -23.74 9.83 4.40
N LEU A 98 -24.02 10.02 3.11
CA LEU A 98 -24.14 8.93 2.14
C LEU A 98 -22.84 8.12 2.04
N PHE A 99 -21.68 8.79 1.96
CA PHE A 99 -20.39 8.12 1.85
C PHE A 99 -19.94 7.46 3.17
N SER A 100 -20.47 7.89 4.33
CA SER A 100 -20.23 7.23 5.62
C SER A 100 -20.80 5.80 5.70
N VAL A 101 -21.78 5.47 4.86
CA VAL A 101 -22.38 4.13 4.79
C VAL A 101 -21.34 3.08 4.36
N LEU A 102 -20.39 3.45 3.50
CA LEU A 102 -19.39 2.50 2.98
C LEU A 102 -18.40 2.03 4.09
N PRO A 103 -17.74 2.91 4.86
CA PRO A 103 -16.97 2.49 6.04
C PRO A 103 -17.80 1.78 7.11
N ALA A 104 -19.10 2.07 7.23
CA ALA A 104 -19.98 1.38 8.17
C ALA A 104 -20.23 -0.08 7.76
N ILE A 105 -20.48 -0.34 6.47
CA ILE A 105 -20.55 -1.71 5.92
C ILE A 105 -19.22 -2.43 6.13
N GLN A 106 -18.09 -1.75 5.88
CA GLN A 106 -16.76 -2.34 6.10
C GLN A 106 -16.53 -2.68 7.58
N LEU A 107 -16.94 -1.81 8.50
CA LEU A 107 -16.86 -2.05 9.94
C LEU A 107 -17.71 -3.26 10.36
N PHE A 108 -18.93 -3.37 9.82
CA PHE A 108 -19.79 -4.54 10.03
C PHE A 108 -19.13 -5.82 9.50
N SER A 109 -18.56 -5.77 8.29
CA SER A 109 -17.82 -6.90 7.71
C SER A 109 -16.63 -7.31 8.57
N CYS A 110 -15.88 -6.36 9.14
CA CYS A 110 -14.78 -6.67 10.06
C CYS A 110 -15.27 -7.47 11.29
N GLY A 111 -16.49 -7.23 11.77
CA GLY A 111 -17.07 -7.98 12.89
C GLY A 111 -17.40 -9.44 12.56
N LEU A 112 -17.52 -9.79 11.28
CA LEU A 112 -17.81 -11.15 10.82
C LEU A 112 -16.54 -11.98 10.54
N VAL A 113 -15.39 -11.32 10.41
CA VAL A 113 -14.11 -12.01 10.18
C VAL A 113 -13.72 -12.77 11.45
N LYS A 114 -13.73 -14.11 11.37
CA LYS A 114 -13.26 -14.95 12.48
C LYS A 114 -11.75 -14.79 12.64
N GLU A 115 -11.33 -14.24 13.77
CA GLU A 115 -9.94 -14.28 14.19
C GLU A 115 -9.57 -15.72 14.55
N ASN A 116 -8.80 -16.39 13.68
CA ASN A 116 -8.14 -17.62 14.08
C ASN A 116 -7.04 -17.25 15.07
N LYS A 117 -7.27 -17.48 16.36
CA LYS A 117 -6.19 -17.46 17.36
C LYS A 117 -5.19 -18.53 16.96
N PHE A 118 -4.12 -18.15 16.27
CA PHE A 118 -3.04 -19.08 15.98
C PHE A 118 -2.44 -19.56 17.30
N ALA A 119 -2.74 -20.80 17.65
CA ALA A 119 -2.13 -21.50 18.75
C ALA A 119 -0.65 -21.72 18.41
N GLY A 120 0.24 -21.21 19.25
CA GLY A 120 1.62 -21.69 19.34
C GLY A 120 2.60 -21.05 18.35
N SER A 121 3.13 -19.88 18.71
CA SER A 121 4.58 -19.71 18.61
C SER A 121 5.19 -20.76 19.53
N LYS A 122 5.47 -21.95 18.99
CA LYS A 122 6.33 -22.93 19.64
C LYS A 122 7.69 -22.25 19.76
N VAL A 123 7.93 -21.77 20.98
CA VAL A 123 9.24 -21.55 21.57
C VAL A 123 10.20 -22.58 20.99
N LEU A 124 11.10 -22.11 20.12
CA LEU A 124 12.33 -22.84 19.78
C LEU A 124 12.98 -23.27 21.09
N PRO A 125 13.40 -24.54 21.26
CA PRO A 125 14.11 -24.95 22.46
C PRO A 125 15.34 -24.08 22.63
N GLU A 126 15.56 -23.58 23.84
CA GLU A 126 16.80 -22.94 24.26
C GLU A 126 17.99 -23.75 23.76
N VAL A 127 18.76 -23.15 22.85
CA VAL A 127 20.15 -23.54 22.62
C VAL A 127 20.86 -23.16 23.91
N HIS A 128 21.13 -24.14 24.76
CA HIS A 128 22.11 -23.98 25.83
C HIS A 128 23.44 -23.63 25.17
N THR A 129 23.83 -22.35 25.26
CA THR A 129 25.20 -21.92 25.02
C THR A 129 26.06 -22.54 26.11
N SER A 130 26.71 -23.64 25.77
CA SER A 130 27.89 -24.13 26.47
C SER A 130 29.01 -23.10 26.27
N ASP A 131 29.21 -22.23 27.25
CA ASP A 131 30.39 -21.39 27.32
C ASP A 131 31.63 -22.29 27.43
N SER A 132 32.44 -22.26 26.38
CA SER A 132 33.79 -22.79 26.36
C SER A 132 34.69 -21.85 27.16
N SER A 133 35.05 -22.22 28.38
CA SER A 133 36.23 -21.71 29.06
C SER A 133 37.20 -22.86 29.34
N HIS A 134 38.14 -23.04 28.42
CA HIS A 134 39.38 -23.76 28.69
C HIS A 134 40.19 -22.97 29.73
N VAL A 135 40.29 -23.49 30.95
CA VAL A 135 41.51 -23.37 31.76
C VAL A 135 41.75 -24.72 32.43
N ALA A 136 42.84 -25.36 32.02
CA ALA A 136 43.36 -26.60 32.58
C ALA A 136 43.89 -26.39 34.00
N ASN A 137 43.58 -27.29 34.94
CA ASN A 137 44.61 -27.96 35.75
C ASN A 137 44.06 -29.10 36.63
N GLY A 138 44.70 -30.26 36.58
CA GLY A 138 45.08 -31.03 37.78
C GLY A 138 44.07 -31.95 38.47
N ASN A 139 44.12 -33.23 38.09
CA ASN A 139 44.40 -34.39 38.96
C ASN A 139 43.42 -34.91 40.05
N ILE A 140 43.10 -36.21 39.88
CA ILE A 140 43.22 -37.33 40.86
C ILE A 140 41.96 -37.78 41.65
N ASN A 141 41.62 -39.06 41.42
CA ASN A 141 40.95 -40.10 42.24
C ASN A 141 39.49 -39.84 42.69
N GLY A 142 38.57 -40.80 42.76
CA GLY A 142 38.60 -42.26 42.75
C GLY A 142 37.47 -42.76 43.66
N LEU A 143 36.78 -43.82 43.24
CA LEU A 143 36.03 -44.80 44.05
C LEU A 143 34.68 -44.40 44.71
N ASP A 144 33.66 -45.14 44.26
CA ASP A 144 32.73 -46.01 45.00
C ASP A 144 31.65 -45.49 45.99
N ALA A 145 30.51 -46.19 45.85
CA ALA A 145 29.58 -46.67 46.88
C ALA A 145 28.47 -45.76 47.42
N ASP A 146 27.25 -46.06 46.96
CA ASP A 146 26.14 -46.64 47.72
C ASP A 146 25.67 -46.04 49.07
N ASN A 147 24.33 -45.87 49.09
CA ASN A 147 23.37 -46.25 50.14
C ASN A 147 22.88 -45.27 51.23
N PHE A 148 21.53 -45.22 51.24
CA PHE A 148 20.59 -45.26 52.38
C PHE A 148 20.33 -44.03 53.30
N SER A 149 19.10 -43.51 53.11
CA SER A 149 18.00 -43.39 54.09
C SER A 149 18.11 -42.53 55.37
N VAL A 150 17.10 -41.64 55.48
CA VAL A 150 16.19 -41.43 56.63
C VAL A 150 16.79 -41.10 57.99
N GLU A 151 16.53 -39.88 58.50
CA GLU A 151 15.88 -39.74 59.82
C GLU A 151 15.21 -38.37 60.04
N ASN A 152 14.03 -38.42 60.64
CA ASN A 152 13.24 -37.32 61.17
C ASN A 152 13.85 -36.74 62.45
N SER A 153 13.66 -35.44 62.72
CA SER A 153 13.39 -35.02 64.10
C SER A 153 12.48 -33.78 64.15
N LYS A 154 11.44 -33.89 64.99
CA LYS A 154 10.52 -32.83 65.40
C LYS A 154 11.02 -32.26 66.73
N THR A 155 10.99 -30.94 66.92
CA THR A 155 10.80 -30.36 68.27
C THR A 155 9.93 -29.11 68.24
N ARG A 156 9.11 -29.00 69.29
CA ARG A 156 7.89 -28.21 69.45
C ARG A 156 8.16 -26.86 70.15
N THR A 157 7.40 -25.85 69.71
CA THR A 157 6.73 -24.75 70.49
C THR A 157 7.52 -23.73 71.32
N SER A 158 7.28 -22.45 71.03
CA SER A 158 6.80 -21.48 72.04
C SER A 158 5.93 -20.39 71.40
N LYS A 159 4.78 -20.12 72.04
CA LYS A 159 3.77 -19.12 71.66
C LYS A 159 4.13 -17.75 72.25
N ARG A 160 4.02 -16.67 71.46
CA ARG A 160 3.71 -15.33 71.98
C ARG A 160 2.72 -14.61 71.06
N LYS A 161 1.59 -14.22 71.65
CA LYS A 161 0.39 -13.65 71.03
C LYS A 161 0.38 -12.14 71.29
N LYS A 162 0.44 -11.29 70.25
CA LYS A 162 -0.17 -9.93 70.15
C LYS A 162 0.42 -9.16 68.97
N ASN A 163 -0.33 -8.95 67.89
CA ASN A 163 -1.18 -7.78 67.68
C ASN A 163 -1.65 -7.72 66.22
N ARG A 164 -2.97 -7.86 66.03
CA ARG A 164 -3.70 -7.46 64.82
C ARG A 164 -3.71 -5.94 64.76
N LYS A 165 -2.93 -5.32 63.88
CA LYS A 165 -3.24 -4.03 63.22
C LYS A 165 -2.13 -3.71 62.20
N ASN A 166 -2.35 -4.12 60.94
CA ASN A 166 -1.87 -3.51 59.68
C ASN A 166 -1.78 -4.55 58.54
N SER A 167 -2.92 -5.13 58.12
CA SER A 167 -2.98 -5.93 56.89
C SER A 167 -3.93 -5.36 55.82
N LYS A 168 -4.33 -4.08 55.93
CA LYS A 168 -5.17 -3.41 54.92
C LYS A 168 -4.46 -2.36 54.06
N LYS A 169 -3.19 -2.03 54.35
CA LYS A 169 -2.41 -1.05 53.55
C LYS A 169 -1.38 -1.69 52.60
N ARG A 170 -1.06 -2.97 52.78
CA ARG A 170 -0.04 -3.67 51.96
C ARG A 170 -0.62 -4.38 50.73
N SER A 171 -1.90 -4.75 50.73
CA SER A 171 -2.58 -5.37 49.57
C SER A 171 -3.02 -4.39 48.48
N VAL A 172 -3.07 -3.08 48.78
CA VAL A 172 -3.41 -2.03 47.79
C VAL A 172 -2.17 -1.56 47.01
N ILE A 173 -0.96 -1.80 47.55
CA ILE A 173 0.30 -1.45 46.88
C ILE A 173 0.71 -2.56 45.90
N THR A 174 0.44 -3.83 46.20
CA THR A 174 0.78 -4.96 45.32
C THR A 174 -0.06 -4.98 44.03
N SER A 175 -1.34 -4.58 44.09
CA SER A 175 -2.19 -4.50 42.88
C SER A 175 -1.88 -3.32 41.97
N LYS A 176 -1.30 -2.24 42.52
CA LYS A 176 -0.85 -1.08 41.74
C LYS A 176 0.54 -1.29 41.13
N LEU A 177 1.44 -2.02 41.81
CA LEU A 177 2.78 -2.35 41.28
C LEU A 177 2.72 -3.40 40.17
N GLN A 178 1.82 -4.38 40.28
CA GLN A 178 1.66 -5.45 39.27
C GLN A 178 0.98 -4.97 37.98
N LYS A 179 0.19 -3.89 38.04
CA LYS A 179 -0.42 -3.25 36.86
C LYS A 179 0.61 -2.46 36.05
N THR A 180 1.56 -1.79 36.73
CA THR A 180 2.65 -1.05 36.08
C THR A 180 3.73 -1.97 35.49
N GLU A 181 4.01 -3.13 36.11
CA GLU A 181 4.92 -4.14 35.53
C GLU A 181 4.33 -4.84 34.29
N SER A 182 3.02 -5.11 34.28
CA SER A 182 2.33 -5.69 33.12
C SER A 182 2.39 -4.78 31.89
N ASP A 183 2.16 -3.48 32.06
CA ASP A 183 2.17 -2.51 30.95
C ASP A 183 3.60 -2.30 30.42
N GLY A 184 4.61 -2.24 31.30
CA GLY A 184 6.03 -2.20 30.89
C GLY A 184 6.51 -3.48 30.20
N LEU A 185 6.02 -4.65 30.62
CA LEU A 185 6.30 -5.94 29.98
C LEU A 185 5.62 -6.03 28.61
N PHE A 186 4.40 -5.50 28.46
CA PHE A 186 3.70 -5.47 27.18
C PHE A 186 4.36 -4.50 26.19
N ILE A 187 4.73 -3.29 26.63
CA ILE A 187 5.44 -2.30 25.80
C ILE A 187 6.80 -2.85 25.39
N SER A 188 7.57 -3.46 26.30
CA SER A 188 8.87 -4.05 25.96
C SER A 188 8.76 -5.27 25.04
N LYS A 189 7.73 -6.11 25.19
CA LYS A 189 7.41 -7.21 24.27
C LYS A 189 7.01 -6.70 22.89
N TRP A 190 6.15 -5.68 22.83
CA TRP A 190 5.73 -5.03 21.59
C TRP A 190 6.92 -4.40 20.88
N PHE A 191 7.79 -3.68 21.59
CA PHE A 191 8.98 -3.07 21.03
C PHE A 191 9.99 -4.11 20.53
N LYS A 192 10.16 -5.22 21.26
CA LYS A 192 10.98 -6.36 20.80
C LYS A 192 10.39 -7.02 19.55
N SER A 193 9.07 -7.22 19.50
CA SER A 193 8.36 -7.75 18.33
C SER A 193 8.53 -6.84 17.12
N LEU A 194 8.31 -5.53 17.31
CA LEU A 194 8.50 -4.50 16.28
C LEU A 194 9.94 -4.48 15.78
N LYS A 195 10.94 -4.52 16.67
CA LYS A 195 12.35 -4.56 16.29
C LYS A 195 12.67 -5.81 15.46
N THR A 196 12.12 -6.96 15.83
CA THR A 196 12.34 -8.23 15.13
C THR A 196 11.67 -8.23 13.75
N ALA A 197 10.43 -7.74 13.66
CA ALA A 197 9.70 -7.56 12.42
C ALA A 197 10.43 -6.59 11.48
N SER A 198 10.90 -5.45 12.00
CA SER A 198 11.67 -4.46 11.23
C SER A 198 13.01 -5.00 10.73
N TYR A 199 13.73 -5.78 11.55
CA TYR A 199 14.99 -6.40 11.11
C TYR A 199 14.76 -7.44 10.01
N SER A 200 13.75 -8.29 10.19
CA SER A 200 13.37 -9.31 9.20
C SER A 200 12.90 -8.69 7.89
N LEU A 201 12.11 -7.60 7.99
CA LEU A 201 11.68 -6.81 6.84
C LEU A 201 12.87 -6.20 6.09
N LEU A 202 13.82 -5.60 6.81
CA LEU A 202 15.00 -5.01 6.20
C LEU A 202 15.87 -6.07 5.50
N GLN A 203 15.98 -7.25 6.09
CA GLN A 203 16.70 -8.37 5.49
C GLN A 203 16.00 -8.88 4.23
N ALA A 204 14.67 -9.03 4.26
CA ALA A 204 13.88 -9.45 3.11
C ALA A 204 13.91 -8.41 1.99
N PHE A 205 13.76 -7.13 2.32
CA PHE A 205 13.82 -6.03 1.36
C PHE A 205 15.19 -5.93 0.66
N ARG A 206 16.28 -6.30 1.34
CA ARG A 206 17.63 -6.36 0.74
C ARG A 206 17.82 -7.51 -0.25
N GLN A 207 16.89 -8.46 -0.35
CA GLN A 207 17.02 -9.54 -1.31
C GLN A 207 16.86 -8.98 -2.74
N PRO A 208 17.78 -9.30 -3.66
CA PRO A 208 17.77 -8.74 -5.02
C PRO A 208 16.52 -9.15 -5.81
N VAL A 209 15.90 -10.28 -5.46
CA VAL A 209 14.66 -10.77 -6.08
C VAL A 209 13.48 -9.83 -5.79
N ILE A 210 13.49 -9.14 -4.65
CA ILE A 210 12.45 -8.20 -4.22
C ILE A 210 12.84 -6.77 -4.59
N LEU A 211 14.07 -6.36 -4.26
CA LEU A 211 14.55 -4.99 -4.44
C LEU A 211 14.55 -4.53 -5.91
N ARG A 212 14.90 -5.41 -6.85
CA ARG A 212 14.97 -5.07 -8.28
C ARG A 212 13.58 -4.69 -8.85
N PRO A 213 12.54 -5.54 -8.75
CA PRO A 213 11.20 -5.16 -9.21
C PRO A 213 10.64 -3.94 -8.47
N MET A 214 10.88 -3.80 -7.15
CA MET A 214 10.38 -2.65 -6.39
C MET A 214 11.03 -1.32 -6.81
N SER A 215 12.36 -1.31 -6.97
CA SER A 215 13.08 -0.12 -7.44
C SER A 215 12.69 0.25 -8.86
N TRP A 216 12.54 -0.73 -9.75
CA TRP A 216 12.04 -0.48 -11.10
C TRP A 216 10.67 0.18 -11.09
N PHE A 217 9.74 -0.33 -10.29
CA PHE A 217 8.38 0.19 -10.23
C PHE A 217 8.36 1.63 -9.70
N PHE A 218 9.12 1.91 -8.64
CA PHE A 218 9.30 3.25 -8.10
C PHE A 218 9.86 4.21 -9.16
N ILE A 219 10.94 3.82 -9.83
CA ILE A 219 11.58 4.66 -10.85
C ILE A 219 10.66 4.86 -12.06
N ALA A 220 9.90 3.84 -12.47
CA ALA A 220 8.92 3.96 -13.55
C ALA A 220 7.84 5.01 -13.22
N HIS A 221 7.41 5.10 -11.97
CA HIS A 221 6.47 6.14 -11.51
C HIS A 221 7.09 7.54 -11.44
N VAL A 222 8.38 7.65 -11.09
CA VAL A 222 9.08 8.94 -10.98
C VAL A 222 9.51 9.48 -12.35
N THR A 223 9.96 8.61 -13.25
CA THR A 223 10.50 8.97 -14.56
C THR A 223 9.41 9.51 -15.48
N VAL A 224 8.22 8.93 -15.44
CA VAL A 224 7.10 9.40 -16.26
C VAL A 224 6.34 10.48 -15.49
N PRO A 225 6.37 11.76 -15.95
CA PRO A 225 5.65 12.84 -15.29
C PRO A 225 4.15 12.57 -15.30
N ASN A 226 3.49 12.69 -14.15
CA ASN A 226 2.04 12.53 -14.07
C ASN A 226 1.34 13.87 -14.37
N LEU A 227 0.79 13.99 -15.58
CA LEU A 227 0.01 15.15 -16.03
C LEU A 227 -1.51 14.97 -15.85
N SER A 228 -1.97 13.94 -15.13
CA SER A 228 -3.41 13.64 -14.97
C SER A 228 -4.21 14.82 -14.40
N THR A 229 -3.67 15.54 -13.41
CA THR A 229 -4.32 16.73 -12.84
C THR A 229 -4.45 17.87 -13.87
N VAL A 230 -3.41 18.11 -14.68
CA VAL A 230 -3.43 19.15 -15.73
C VAL A 230 -4.42 18.78 -16.82
N MET A 231 -4.45 17.50 -17.21
CA MET A 231 -5.43 16.97 -18.18
C MET A 231 -6.87 17.08 -17.64
N PHE A 232 -7.08 16.84 -16.36
CA PHE A 232 -8.38 17.05 -15.72
C PHE A 232 -8.83 18.51 -15.82
N TYR A 233 -7.97 19.48 -15.49
CA TYR A 233 -8.28 20.90 -15.65
C TYR A 233 -8.57 21.28 -17.11
N TYR A 234 -7.80 20.75 -18.06
CA TYR A 234 -8.07 20.94 -19.49
C TYR A 234 -9.46 20.41 -19.89
N GLN A 235 -9.85 19.22 -19.38
CA GLN A 235 -11.16 18.62 -19.65
C GLN A 235 -12.32 19.42 -19.02
N THR A 236 -12.15 19.98 -17.83
CA THR A 236 -13.21 20.71 -17.14
C THR A 236 -13.31 22.17 -17.57
N GLU A 237 -12.20 22.88 -17.73
CA GLU A 237 -12.19 24.34 -17.98
C GLU A 237 -12.18 24.67 -19.48
N PHE A 238 -11.40 23.94 -20.28
CA PHE A 238 -11.29 24.21 -21.72
C PHE A 238 -12.36 23.46 -22.52
N LEU A 239 -12.48 22.14 -22.33
CA LEU A 239 -13.51 21.33 -23.02
C LEU A 239 -14.91 21.46 -22.41
N ASN A 240 -15.04 22.08 -21.23
CA ASN A 240 -16.31 22.28 -20.52
C ASN A 240 -17.09 20.96 -20.32
N LEU A 241 -16.39 19.87 -20.01
CA LEU A 241 -17.00 18.58 -19.75
C LEU A 241 -17.62 18.54 -18.35
N GLU A 242 -18.86 18.09 -18.27
CA GLU A 242 -19.60 17.99 -17.01
C GLU A 242 -18.97 16.93 -16.08
N ALA A 243 -19.02 17.17 -14.77
CA ALA A 243 -18.51 16.24 -13.76
C ALA A 243 -19.20 14.85 -13.82
N SER A 244 -20.49 14.81 -14.20
CA SER A 244 -21.24 13.57 -14.41
C SER A 244 -20.67 12.74 -15.57
N PHE A 245 -20.25 13.41 -16.65
CA PHE A 245 -19.56 12.76 -17.77
C PHE A 245 -18.21 12.21 -17.35
N LEU A 246 -17.40 12.98 -16.61
CA LEU A 246 -16.11 12.51 -16.08
C LEU A 246 -16.27 11.31 -15.12
N GLY A 247 -17.35 11.27 -14.34
CA GLY A 247 -17.73 10.09 -13.55
C GLY A 247 -18.00 8.87 -14.43
N THR A 248 -18.72 9.05 -15.54
CA THR A 248 -19.00 7.99 -16.52
C THR A 248 -17.74 7.51 -17.24
N THR A 249 -16.81 8.42 -17.54
CA THR A 249 -15.48 8.08 -18.07
C THR A 249 -14.74 7.13 -17.13
N ARG A 250 -14.75 7.38 -15.82
CA ARG A 250 -14.12 6.46 -14.85
C ARG A 250 -14.77 5.08 -14.81
N VAL A 251 -16.08 4.98 -15.01
CA VAL A 251 -16.79 3.69 -15.10
C VAL A 251 -16.23 2.86 -16.26
N ILE A 252 -15.97 3.48 -17.41
CA ILE A 252 -15.34 2.80 -18.55
C ILE A 252 -13.92 2.36 -18.22
N GLY A 253 -13.16 3.16 -17.46
CA GLY A 253 -11.87 2.77 -16.93
C GLY A 253 -11.94 1.50 -16.06
N TRP A 254 -12.91 1.44 -15.13
CA TRP A 254 -13.13 0.26 -14.28
C TRP A 254 -13.60 -0.97 -15.07
N LEU A 255 -14.46 -0.80 -16.07
CA LEU A 255 -14.86 -1.87 -16.99
C LEU A 255 -13.65 -2.39 -17.79
N GLY A 256 -12.77 -1.49 -18.24
CA GLY A 256 -11.50 -1.82 -18.87
C GLY A 256 -10.60 -2.63 -17.94
N LEU A 257 -10.52 -2.26 -16.65
CA LEU A 257 -9.80 -3.05 -15.65
C LEU A 257 -10.41 -4.45 -15.48
N MET A 258 -11.74 -4.57 -15.35
CA MET A 258 -12.40 -5.89 -15.24
C MET A 258 -12.09 -6.78 -16.45
N LEU A 259 -12.20 -6.22 -17.66
CA LEU A 259 -11.88 -6.94 -18.90
C LEU A 259 -10.39 -7.33 -18.93
N GLY A 260 -9.49 -6.43 -18.53
CA GLY A 260 -8.06 -6.69 -18.42
C GLY A 260 -7.73 -7.80 -17.44
N THR A 261 -8.33 -7.79 -16.24
CA THR A 261 -8.19 -8.84 -15.23
C THR A 261 -8.68 -10.20 -15.75
N PHE A 262 -9.82 -10.22 -16.46
CA PHE A 262 -10.33 -11.43 -17.09
C PHE A 262 -9.36 -11.98 -18.16
N ILE A 263 -8.87 -11.11 -19.06
CA ILE A 263 -7.87 -11.46 -20.08
C ILE A 263 -6.59 -11.98 -19.42
N TYR A 264 -6.17 -11.37 -18.30
CA TYR A 264 -4.98 -11.80 -17.58
C TYR A 264 -5.10 -13.22 -17.06
N ASN A 265 -6.20 -13.54 -16.38
CA ASN A 265 -6.44 -14.88 -15.88
C ASN A 265 -6.49 -15.93 -16.98
N ARG A 266 -7.11 -15.59 -18.12
CA ARG A 266 -7.29 -16.52 -19.22
C ARG A 266 -6.02 -16.75 -20.03
N TYR A 267 -5.24 -15.70 -20.30
CA TYR A 267 -4.17 -15.74 -21.29
C TYR A 267 -2.80 -15.26 -20.78
N LEU A 268 -2.74 -14.27 -19.87
CA LEU A 268 -1.46 -13.63 -19.48
C LEU A 268 -0.82 -14.25 -18.24
N LYS A 269 -1.52 -15.06 -17.43
CA LYS A 269 -1.01 -15.71 -16.21
C LYS A 269 0.26 -16.54 -16.46
N ASN A 270 0.41 -17.11 -17.66
CA ASN A 270 1.58 -17.93 -18.04
C ASN A 270 2.66 -17.14 -18.79
N VAL A 271 2.42 -15.87 -19.08
CA VAL A 271 3.36 -15.00 -19.79
C VAL A 271 4.32 -14.37 -18.78
N LYS A 272 5.61 -14.26 -19.13
CA LYS A 272 6.61 -13.61 -18.27
C LYS A 272 6.20 -12.15 -17.97
N LEU A 273 6.24 -11.75 -16.70
CA LEU A 273 5.89 -10.41 -16.21
C LEU A 273 6.52 -9.28 -17.05
N ARG A 274 7.79 -9.44 -17.45
CA ARG A 274 8.50 -8.48 -18.32
C ARG A 274 7.74 -8.19 -19.63
N ARG A 275 7.20 -9.22 -20.29
CA ARG A 275 6.47 -9.05 -21.55
C ARG A 275 5.17 -8.29 -21.32
N ILE A 276 4.48 -8.58 -20.21
CA ILE A 276 3.24 -7.88 -19.84
C ILE A 276 3.54 -6.40 -19.61
N LEU A 277 4.54 -6.08 -18.79
CA LEU A 277 4.93 -4.69 -18.49
C LEU A 277 5.38 -3.92 -19.73
N MET A 278 6.11 -4.54 -20.66
CA MET A 278 6.49 -3.91 -21.94
C MET A 278 5.25 -3.57 -22.78
N TRP A 279 4.33 -4.52 -22.99
CA TRP A 279 3.11 -4.25 -23.75
C TRP A 279 2.21 -3.21 -23.07
N THR A 280 2.16 -3.18 -21.73
CA THR A 280 1.46 -2.15 -20.96
C THR A 280 2.02 -0.76 -21.25
N HIS A 281 3.33 -0.57 -21.23
CA HIS A 281 3.93 0.75 -21.49
C HIS A 281 3.79 1.16 -22.96
N VAL A 282 3.87 0.21 -23.90
CA VAL A 282 3.57 0.49 -25.32
C VAL A 282 2.11 0.93 -25.49
N GLY A 283 1.17 0.26 -24.80
CA GLY A 283 -0.23 0.66 -24.78
C GLY A 283 -0.43 2.05 -24.19
N LEU A 284 0.22 2.37 -23.07
CA LEU A 284 0.18 3.71 -22.48
C LEU A 284 0.74 4.78 -23.41
N ALA A 285 1.87 4.52 -24.08
CA ALA A 285 2.43 5.44 -25.07
C ALA A 285 1.44 5.70 -26.22
N PHE A 286 0.78 4.66 -26.72
CA PHE A 286 -0.24 4.78 -27.76
C PHE A 286 -1.45 5.62 -27.30
N LEU A 287 -1.95 5.40 -26.08
CA LEU A 287 -3.06 6.19 -25.55
C LEU A 287 -2.67 7.64 -25.25
N SER A 288 -1.44 7.90 -24.82
CA SER A 288 -0.93 9.27 -24.67
C SER A 288 -0.81 9.99 -26.01
N ILE A 289 -0.58 9.29 -27.13
CA ILE A 289 -0.68 9.88 -28.48
C ILE A 289 -2.14 10.29 -28.78
N LEU A 290 -3.14 9.53 -28.32
CA LEU A 290 -4.54 9.94 -28.44
C LEU A 290 -4.82 11.22 -27.64
N ASP A 291 -4.31 11.32 -26.41
CA ASP A 291 -4.41 12.55 -25.61
C ASP A 291 -3.71 13.74 -26.32
N MET A 292 -2.58 13.50 -26.99
CA MET A 292 -1.89 14.52 -27.80
C MET A 292 -2.74 14.99 -28.99
N VAL A 293 -3.47 14.08 -29.65
CA VAL A 293 -4.41 14.40 -30.74
C VAL A 293 -5.60 15.23 -30.22
N LEU A 294 -6.10 14.90 -29.02
CA LEU A 294 -7.17 15.66 -28.34
C LEU A 294 -6.72 17.10 -28.05
N VAL A 295 -5.54 17.27 -27.43
CA VAL A 295 -5.00 18.59 -27.08
C VAL A 295 -4.68 19.43 -28.31
N SER A 296 -4.22 18.81 -29.40
CA SER A 296 -3.98 19.50 -30.69
C SER A 296 -5.26 19.98 -31.39
N ARG A 297 -6.45 19.63 -30.88
CA ARG A 297 -7.76 19.86 -31.52
C ARG A 297 -7.89 19.26 -32.93
N LYS A 298 -6.99 18.35 -33.32
CA LYS A 298 -7.04 17.65 -34.61
C LYS A 298 -8.26 16.74 -34.69
N ASN A 299 -8.74 16.24 -33.55
CA ASN A 299 -9.97 15.47 -33.44
C ASN A 299 -11.19 16.25 -33.99
N ALA A 300 -11.29 17.56 -33.70
CA ALA A 300 -12.37 18.40 -34.20
C ALA A 300 -12.30 18.59 -35.72
N ALA A 301 -11.10 18.66 -36.31
CA ALA A 301 -10.91 18.72 -37.75
C ALA A 301 -11.37 17.44 -38.47
N PHE A 302 -11.26 16.28 -37.82
CA PHE A 302 -11.80 15.01 -38.31
C PHE A 302 -13.28 14.77 -37.95
N GLY A 303 -13.94 15.72 -37.29
CA GLY A 303 -15.35 15.59 -36.87
C GLY A 303 -15.58 14.63 -35.69
N ILE A 304 -14.53 14.24 -34.97
CA ILE A 304 -14.62 13.34 -33.81
C ILE A 304 -14.95 14.17 -32.55
N SER A 305 -16.02 13.79 -31.84
CA SER A 305 -16.42 14.47 -30.61
C SER A 305 -15.36 14.37 -29.51
N ASP A 306 -15.11 15.48 -28.81
CA ASP A 306 -14.21 15.56 -27.65
C ASP A 306 -14.52 14.52 -26.58
N LYS A 307 -15.82 14.27 -26.34
CA LYS A 307 -16.30 13.26 -25.39
C LYS A 307 -15.81 11.85 -25.75
N VAL A 308 -15.93 11.48 -27.03
CA VAL A 308 -15.51 10.15 -27.50
C VAL A 308 -14.00 9.99 -27.35
N MET A 309 -13.24 11.03 -27.67
CA MET A 309 -11.78 10.99 -27.55
C MET A 309 -11.33 10.84 -26.08
N VAL A 310 -11.96 11.54 -25.14
CA VAL A 310 -11.69 11.40 -23.70
C VAL A 310 -12.06 10.02 -23.18
N LEU A 311 -13.16 9.43 -23.67
CA LEU A 311 -13.59 8.08 -23.29
C LEU A 311 -12.59 7.00 -23.71
N TYR A 312 -12.03 7.08 -24.93
CA TYR A 312 -11.10 6.06 -25.42
C TYR A 312 -9.64 6.32 -25.08
N GLY A 313 -9.23 7.58 -24.90
CA GLY A 313 -7.88 7.97 -24.51
C GLY A 313 -7.69 7.83 -23.00
N SER A 314 -8.13 8.84 -22.26
CA SER A 314 -7.83 8.97 -20.83
C SER A 314 -8.45 7.84 -19.98
N ALA A 315 -9.68 7.42 -20.25
CA ALA A 315 -10.31 6.34 -19.45
C ALA A 315 -9.58 5.00 -19.59
N LEU A 316 -9.18 4.66 -20.81
CA LEU A 316 -8.48 3.42 -21.08
C LEU A 316 -7.04 3.50 -20.56
N ALA A 317 -6.41 4.68 -20.57
CA ALA A 317 -5.09 4.89 -19.99
C ALA A 317 -5.11 4.66 -18.47
N ASP A 318 -6.15 5.14 -17.78
CA ASP A 318 -6.37 4.86 -16.36
C ASP A 318 -6.55 3.36 -16.10
N ALA A 319 -7.34 2.67 -16.93
CA ALA A 319 -7.52 1.22 -16.84
C ALA A 319 -6.19 0.45 -16.98
N ILE A 320 -5.36 0.82 -17.96
CA ILE A 320 -4.06 0.19 -18.20
C ILE A 320 -3.08 0.49 -17.06
N ASN A 321 -3.09 1.71 -16.52
CA ASN A 321 -2.27 2.07 -15.36
C ASN A 321 -2.63 1.24 -14.12
N GLN A 322 -3.92 1.04 -13.86
CA GLN A 322 -4.37 0.16 -12.77
C GLN A 322 -4.04 -1.31 -13.06
N PHE A 323 -4.21 -1.77 -14.30
CA PHE A 323 -3.87 -3.14 -14.69
C PHE A 323 -2.37 -3.45 -14.48
N LYS A 324 -1.47 -2.50 -14.74
CA LYS A 324 -0.03 -2.62 -14.51
C LYS A 324 0.32 -3.09 -13.09
N PHE A 325 -0.49 -2.70 -12.11
CA PHE A 325 -0.29 -3.04 -10.71
C PHE A 325 -0.58 -4.50 -10.38
N MET A 326 -1.63 -5.07 -10.99
CA MET A 326 -2.14 -6.38 -10.61
C MET A 326 -1.09 -7.51 -10.72
N PRO A 327 -0.41 -7.74 -11.87
CA PRO A 327 0.59 -8.81 -12.01
C PRO A 327 1.77 -8.65 -11.04
N PHE A 328 2.10 -7.40 -10.72
CA PHE A 328 3.18 -7.09 -9.79
C PHE A 328 2.80 -7.50 -8.36
N LEU A 329 1.59 -7.19 -7.93
CA LEU A 329 1.11 -7.59 -6.61
C LEU A 329 1.04 -9.12 -6.46
N ILE A 330 0.66 -9.84 -7.51
CA ILE A 330 0.67 -11.31 -7.53
C ILE A 330 2.08 -11.83 -7.29
N LEU A 331 3.06 -11.29 -8.01
CA LEU A 331 4.44 -11.68 -7.85
C LEU A 331 4.96 -11.31 -6.45
N SER A 332 4.61 -10.13 -5.94
CA SER A 332 5.00 -9.67 -4.60
C SER A 332 4.52 -10.66 -3.52
N GLY A 333 3.23 -11.03 -3.56
CA GLY A 333 2.66 -12.01 -2.62
C GLY A 333 3.35 -13.38 -2.66
N GLN A 334 3.76 -13.84 -3.85
CA GLN A 334 4.50 -15.10 -4.02
C GLN A 334 5.95 -15.04 -3.51
N LEU A 335 6.58 -13.87 -3.56
CA LEU A 335 7.97 -13.66 -3.14
C LEU A 335 8.10 -13.35 -1.64
N CYS A 336 7.01 -13.02 -0.97
CA CYS A 336 7.03 -12.70 0.45
C CYS A 336 7.48 -13.90 1.33
N PRO A 337 8.50 -13.75 2.19
CA PRO A 337 8.90 -14.80 3.10
C PRO A 337 7.87 -15.01 4.23
N PRO A 338 7.83 -16.22 4.83
CA PRO A 338 6.83 -16.59 5.83
C PRO A 338 6.90 -15.72 7.08
N GLY A 339 5.75 -15.21 7.50
CA GLY A 339 5.59 -14.48 8.76
C GLY A 339 5.83 -12.97 8.67
N ILE A 340 6.16 -12.43 7.48
CA ILE A 340 6.26 -10.98 7.23
C ILE A 340 5.56 -10.53 5.95
N GLU A 341 4.63 -11.34 5.42
CA GLU A 341 3.93 -11.09 4.16
C GLU A 341 3.22 -9.74 4.18
N GLY A 342 2.44 -9.50 5.25
CA GLY A 342 1.68 -8.26 5.41
C GLY A 342 2.58 -7.03 5.53
N THR A 343 3.71 -7.12 6.25
CA THR A 343 4.62 -5.97 6.42
C THR A 343 5.42 -5.68 5.16
N LEU A 344 5.84 -6.70 4.41
CA LEU A 344 6.52 -6.52 3.13
C LEU A 344 5.57 -6.00 2.04
N PHE A 345 4.32 -6.47 2.05
CA PHE A 345 3.28 -5.94 1.17
C PHE A 345 2.94 -4.49 1.50
N ALA A 346 2.79 -4.15 2.78
CA ALA A 346 2.58 -2.77 3.22
C ALA A 346 3.73 -1.84 2.81
N LEU A 347 4.98 -2.30 2.93
CA LEU A 347 6.16 -1.58 2.46
C LEU A 347 6.09 -1.35 0.96
N PHE A 348 5.69 -2.37 0.19
CA PHE A 348 5.52 -2.26 -1.25
C PHE A 348 4.52 -1.17 -1.64
N MET A 349 3.32 -1.22 -1.06
CA MET A 349 2.26 -0.23 -1.31
C MET A 349 2.70 1.18 -0.90
N SER A 350 3.45 1.29 0.20
CA SER A 350 4.00 2.59 0.64
C SER A 350 5.02 3.16 -0.34
N ILE A 351 5.96 2.34 -0.85
CA ILE A 351 6.93 2.76 -1.87
C ILE A 351 6.21 3.19 -3.15
N ASN A 352 5.17 2.45 -3.54
CA ASN A 352 4.38 2.79 -4.71
C ASN A 352 3.64 4.14 -4.56
N ASN A 353 2.92 4.33 -3.45
CA ASN A 353 2.22 5.59 -3.18
C ASN A 353 3.20 6.76 -3.11
N PHE A 354 4.36 6.55 -2.51
CA PHE A 354 5.45 7.52 -2.51
C PHE A 354 5.95 7.82 -3.93
N GLY A 355 6.17 6.81 -4.77
CA GLY A 355 6.56 6.97 -6.18
C GLY A 355 5.53 7.76 -6.99
N SER A 356 4.24 7.46 -6.82
CA SER A 356 3.14 8.22 -7.43
C SER A 356 3.12 9.69 -6.99
N THR A 357 3.39 9.94 -5.71
CA THR A 357 3.43 11.29 -5.14
C THR A 357 4.61 12.08 -5.73
N VAL A 358 5.80 11.49 -5.77
CA VAL A 358 6.98 12.09 -6.39
C VAL A 358 6.75 12.33 -7.88
N GLY A 359 6.19 11.35 -8.61
CA GLY A 359 5.83 11.50 -10.03
C GLY A 359 4.80 12.61 -10.28
N SER A 360 3.89 12.86 -9.33
CA SER A 360 2.94 13.97 -9.39
C SER A 360 3.61 15.31 -9.14
N PHE A 361 4.58 15.40 -8.22
CA PHE A 361 5.40 16.60 -8.06
C PHE A 361 6.29 16.87 -9.28
N VAL A 362 6.86 15.84 -9.88
CA VAL A 362 7.63 15.95 -11.14
C VAL A 362 6.73 16.45 -12.28
N GLY A 363 5.50 15.93 -12.40
CA GLY A 363 4.51 16.39 -13.37
C GLY A 363 4.10 17.85 -13.15
N ALA A 364 3.86 18.25 -11.89
CA ALA A 364 3.58 19.65 -11.53
C ALA A 364 4.76 20.57 -11.81
N GLY A 365 6.00 20.13 -11.53
CA GLY A 365 7.21 20.85 -11.86
C GLY A 365 7.39 21.04 -13.36
N LEU A 366 7.12 20.00 -14.16
CA LEU A 366 7.12 20.08 -15.63
C LEU A 366 6.05 21.06 -16.14
N ALA A 367 4.84 21.01 -15.58
CA ALA A 367 3.77 21.93 -15.95
C ALA A 367 4.14 23.38 -15.62
N SER A 368 4.78 23.62 -14.47
CA SER A 368 5.30 24.94 -14.08
C SER A 368 6.42 25.40 -15.02
N ALA A 369 7.36 24.54 -15.40
CA ALA A 369 8.46 24.89 -16.31
C ALA A 369 7.92 25.28 -17.70
N LEU A 370 6.89 24.58 -18.17
CA LEU A 370 6.20 24.89 -19.43
C LEU A 370 5.21 26.06 -19.33
N ASN A 371 5.15 26.77 -18.21
CA ASN A 371 4.21 27.87 -17.95
C ASN A 371 2.73 27.50 -18.21
N ILE A 372 2.34 26.27 -17.89
CA ILE A 372 0.95 25.82 -18.01
C ILE A 372 0.17 26.33 -16.80
N SER A 373 -0.89 27.10 -17.06
CA SER A 373 -1.76 27.65 -16.02
C SER A 373 -3.23 27.31 -16.30
N SER A 374 -4.08 27.43 -15.27
CA SER A 374 -5.55 27.35 -15.40
C SER A 374 -6.05 28.53 -16.25
N GLY A 375 -6.05 28.35 -17.56
CA GLY A 375 -6.41 29.38 -18.56
C GLY A 375 -5.53 29.40 -19.81
N SER A 376 -4.29 28.88 -19.74
CA SER A 376 -3.35 28.82 -20.88
C SER A 376 -2.73 27.44 -21.01
N PHE A 377 -3.22 26.66 -21.98
CA PHE A 377 -2.82 25.26 -22.21
C PHE A 377 -1.95 25.06 -23.46
N ASP A 378 -1.39 26.12 -24.03
CA ASP A 378 -0.68 26.08 -25.33
C ASP A 378 0.51 25.11 -25.32
N ASN A 379 1.25 25.05 -24.21
CA ASN A 379 2.40 24.15 -24.05
C ASN A 379 2.04 22.75 -23.52
N LEU A 380 0.74 22.45 -23.31
CA LEU A 380 0.31 21.13 -22.85
C LEU A 380 0.67 20.04 -23.87
N LEU A 381 0.65 20.37 -25.16
CA LEU A 381 1.07 19.46 -26.22
C LEU A 381 2.53 19.02 -26.06
N LEU A 382 3.42 19.95 -25.72
CA LEU A 382 4.84 19.66 -25.47
C LEU A 382 5.00 18.79 -24.21
N GLY A 383 4.24 19.08 -23.14
CA GLY A 383 4.23 18.26 -21.93
C GLY A 383 3.84 16.81 -22.19
N ILE A 384 2.78 16.58 -22.98
CA ILE A 384 2.36 15.22 -23.37
C ILE A 384 3.39 14.57 -24.30
N GLY A 385 4.00 15.34 -25.23
CA GLY A 385 5.07 14.84 -26.10
C GLY A 385 6.30 14.33 -25.32
N ILE A 386 6.68 15.06 -24.27
CA ILE A 386 7.73 14.64 -23.32
C ILE A 386 7.31 13.34 -22.62
N GLN A 387 6.07 13.26 -22.13
CA GLN A 387 5.54 12.06 -21.47
C GLN A 387 5.57 10.83 -22.39
N VAL A 388 5.13 10.96 -23.65
CA VAL A 388 5.19 9.88 -24.66
C VAL A 388 6.62 9.41 -24.89
N SER A 389 7.56 10.34 -25.03
CA SER A 389 8.98 10.02 -25.22
C SER A 389 9.55 9.23 -24.05
N LEU A 390 9.16 9.59 -22.83
CA LEU A 390 9.57 8.91 -21.60
C LEU A 390 8.93 7.52 -21.45
N TYR A 391 7.69 7.30 -21.92
CA TYR A 391 7.11 5.96 -21.98
C TYR A 391 7.90 5.02 -22.91
N PHE A 392 8.32 5.50 -24.08
CA PHE A 392 9.17 4.70 -24.97
C PHE A 392 10.55 4.44 -24.37
N HIS A 393 11.13 5.42 -23.68
CA HIS A 393 12.41 5.25 -23.01
C HIS A 393 12.33 4.22 -21.86
N SER A 394 11.26 4.27 -21.07
CA SER A 394 11.01 3.32 -19.96
C SER A 394 10.92 1.86 -20.45
N ASN A 395 10.41 1.62 -21.66
CA ASN A 395 10.37 0.30 -22.30
C ASN A 395 11.74 -0.27 -22.70
N CYS A 396 12.71 0.59 -23.02
CA CYS A 396 14.04 0.17 -23.49
C CYS A 396 14.91 -0.44 -22.39
N PHE A 397 14.51 -0.33 -21.11
CA PHE A 397 15.34 -0.84 -20.03
C PHE A 397 15.16 -2.35 -19.83
N PRO A 398 16.24 -3.13 -19.75
CA PRO A 398 16.17 -4.58 -19.56
C PRO A 398 15.71 -4.89 -18.13
N ILE A 399 14.40 -5.07 -17.98
CA ILE A 399 13.67 -5.31 -16.72
C ILE A 399 14.19 -6.53 -15.93
N PHE A 400 14.79 -7.53 -16.59
CA PHE A 400 15.38 -8.71 -15.94
C PHE A 400 16.34 -9.39 -16.92
N ASP A 401 17.55 -8.87 -17.12
CA ASP A 401 18.60 -9.71 -17.67
C ASP A 401 19.34 -10.39 -16.52
N SER A 402 19.36 -11.73 -16.50
CA SER A 402 20.06 -12.48 -15.44
C SER A 402 21.58 -12.29 -15.50
N LYS A 403 22.08 -11.64 -16.56
CA LYS A 403 23.49 -11.29 -16.75
C LYS A 403 23.83 -9.83 -16.46
N ALA A 404 22.84 -8.94 -16.29
CA ALA A 404 23.13 -7.55 -15.98
C ALA A 404 23.58 -7.42 -14.52
N SER A 405 24.77 -6.88 -14.32
CA SER A 405 25.28 -6.60 -12.97
C SER A 405 24.41 -5.53 -12.32
N TYR A 406 24.33 -5.52 -10.99
CA TYR A 406 23.62 -4.49 -10.22
C TYR A 406 24.08 -3.06 -10.62
N ARG A 407 25.33 -2.95 -11.09
CA ARG A 407 25.92 -1.73 -11.67
C ARG A 407 25.24 -1.26 -12.95
N ASP A 408 24.98 -2.17 -13.90
CA ASP A 408 24.44 -1.81 -15.23
C ASP A 408 23.00 -1.30 -15.11
N ILE A 409 22.23 -1.94 -14.22
CA ILE A 409 20.88 -1.54 -13.87
C ILE A 409 20.88 -0.15 -13.21
N SER A 410 21.77 0.09 -12.24
CA SER A 410 21.88 1.38 -11.56
C SER A 410 22.33 2.52 -12.48
N ILE A 411 23.25 2.25 -13.42
CA ILE A 411 23.73 3.24 -14.38
C ILE A 411 22.61 3.63 -15.35
N SER A 412 21.89 2.64 -15.90
CA SER A 412 20.73 2.89 -16.74
C SER A 412 19.63 3.71 -16.04
N TYR A 413 19.37 3.45 -14.76
CA TYR A 413 18.44 4.26 -13.98
C TYR A 413 18.92 5.69 -13.74
N ILE A 414 20.21 5.87 -13.47
CA ILE A 414 20.81 7.20 -13.34
C ILE A 414 20.68 7.95 -14.66
N TRP A 415 20.84 7.30 -15.81
CA TRP A 415 20.62 7.92 -17.12
C TRP A 415 19.17 8.30 -17.39
N SER A 416 18.19 7.46 -17.03
CA SER A 416 16.76 7.77 -17.18
C SER A 416 16.34 8.94 -16.28
N LEU A 417 16.81 8.93 -15.03
CA LEU A 417 16.56 10.00 -14.07
C LEU A 417 17.28 11.28 -14.51
N ALA A 418 18.52 11.18 -14.98
CA ALA A 418 19.30 12.30 -15.52
C ALA A 418 18.68 12.84 -16.80
N LEU A 419 18.08 12.01 -17.66
CA LEU A 419 17.35 12.46 -18.84
C LEU A 419 16.07 13.19 -18.43
N THR A 420 15.34 12.68 -17.43
CA THR A 420 14.14 13.36 -16.90
C THR A 420 14.52 14.71 -16.28
N ILE A 421 15.59 14.74 -15.48
CA ILE A 421 16.15 15.96 -14.89
C ILE A 421 16.67 16.89 -15.98
N LEU A 422 17.36 16.38 -17.00
CA LEU A 422 17.88 17.17 -18.11
C LEU A 422 16.72 17.81 -18.88
N VAL A 423 15.68 17.05 -19.21
CA VAL A 423 14.47 17.56 -19.87
C VAL A 423 13.81 18.65 -19.02
N LEU A 424 13.65 18.42 -17.72
CA LEU A 424 13.12 19.41 -16.77
C LEU A 424 13.99 20.68 -16.72
N VAL A 425 15.31 20.52 -16.69
CA VAL A 425 16.29 21.63 -16.59
C VAL A 425 16.41 22.39 -17.92
N THR A 426 16.30 21.73 -19.07
CA THR A 426 16.31 22.40 -20.38
C THR A 426 15.00 23.10 -20.73
N CYS A 427 13.91 22.79 -20.03
CA CYS A 427 12.63 23.51 -20.16
C CYS A 427 12.56 24.77 -19.29
N VAL A 428 13.51 24.96 -18.36
CA VAL A 428 13.70 26.19 -17.55
C VAL A 428 14.73 27.07 -18.26
#